data_AF-A0A6V7IHB8-F1
#
_entry.id   AF-A0A6V7IHB8-F1
#
_cell.length_a   1.000
_cell.length_b   1.000
_cell.length_c   1.000
_cell.angle_alpha   90.00
_cell.angle_beta   90.00
_cell.angle_gamma   90.00
#
_symmetry.space_group_name_H-M   'P 1'
#
loop_
_entity.id
_entity.type
_entity.pdbx_description
1 polymer ?
#
loop_
_entity_poly.entity_id
_entity_poly.type
_entity_poly.pdbx_seq_one_letter_code
_entity_poly.pdbx_strand_id
1 'polypeptide(L)'
;MGIFGDSSRVCLLRAICETAEMPFEETHGLLGELLNVLLRPSSTLERHEVYEDHEYHRAESIGREYRGACGRIFYECTRSPLEHFTSL
;
A
#
# COMPACT_ATOMS: atom_id res chain seq x y z
N MET A 1 23.32 7.31 -10.26
CA MET A 1 23.01 8.35 -9.25
C MET A 1 21.49 8.38 -9.12
N GLY A 2 20.97 7.86 -8.00
CA GLY A 2 19.57 7.93 -7.50
C GLY A 2 18.38 7.65 -8.44
N ILE A 3 17.92 6.40 -8.53
CA ILE A 3 16.74 5.98 -9.32
C ILE A 3 15.45 5.81 -8.47
N PHE A 4 15.42 6.36 -7.25
CA PHE A 4 14.38 6.07 -6.24
C PHE A 4 13.50 7.27 -5.86
N GLY A 5 13.35 8.27 -6.75
CA GLY A 5 12.60 9.50 -6.47
C GLY A 5 11.09 9.39 -6.71
N ASP A 6 10.66 9.16 -7.96
CA ASP A 6 9.23 9.12 -8.33
C ASP A 6 8.62 7.71 -8.24
N SER A 7 9.37 6.69 -8.68
CA SER A 7 8.88 5.31 -8.68
C SER A 7 8.71 4.72 -7.27
N SER A 8 9.45 5.25 -6.28
CA SER A 8 9.40 4.76 -4.89
C SER A 8 8.07 5.10 -4.20
N ARG A 9 7.56 6.32 -4.41
CA ARG A 9 6.22 6.73 -3.92
C ARG A 9 5.13 5.92 -4.58
N VAL A 10 5.21 5.72 -5.89
CA VAL A 10 4.21 4.92 -6.63
C VAL A 10 4.18 3.47 -6.12
N CYS A 11 5.35 2.90 -5.81
CA CYS A 11 5.42 1.57 -5.19
C CYS A 11 4.86 1.52 -3.77
N LEU A 12 5.03 2.58 -2.97
CA LEU A 12 4.43 2.68 -1.64
C LEU A 12 2.90 2.76 -1.74
N LEU A 13 2.37 3.58 -2.65
CA LEU A 13 0.93 3.68 -2.93
C LEU A 13 0.37 2.34 -3.40
N ARG A 14 1.11 1.62 -4.26
CA ARG A 14 0.75 0.26 -4.68
C ARG A 14 0.66 -0.69 -3.50
N ALA A 15 1.64 -0.68 -2.59
CA ALA A 15 1.65 -1.52 -1.40
C ALA A 15 0.47 -1.21 -0.45
N ILE A 16 0.14 0.06 -0.25
CA ILE A 16 -1.03 0.48 0.54
C ILE A 16 -2.33 -0.05 -0.09
N CYS A 17 -2.47 0.12 -1.41
CA CYS A 17 -3.63 -0.38 -2.15
C CYS A 17 -3.76 -1.90 -2.04
N GLU A 18 -2.68 -2.64 -2.28
CA GLU A 18 -2.68 -4.11 -2.21
C GLU A 18 -2.96 -4.64 -0.80
N THR A 19 -2.40 -3.99 0.23
CA THR A 19 -2.68 -4.33 1.64
C THR A 19 -4.14 -4.05 2.02
N ALA A 20 -4.73 -3.00 1.45
CA ALA A 20 -6.15 -2.69 1.64
C ALA A 20 -7.08 -3.62 0.85
N GLU A 21 -6.60 -4.16 -0.27
CA GLU A 21 -7.31 -5.12 -1.12
C GLU A 21 -7.38 -6.51 -0.49
N MET A 22 -6.25 -6.99 0.02
CA MET A 22 -6.13 -8.27 0.72
C MET A 22 -5.35 -8.04 2.02
N PRO A 23 -6.04 -7.79 3.15
CA PRO A 23 -5.35 -7.70 4.43
C PRO A 23 -4.68 -9.05 4.76
N PHE A 24 -3.51 -8.98 5.39
CA PHE A 24 -2.75 -10.13 5.86
C PHE A 24 -3.50 -10.83 7.01
N GLU A 25 -4.54 -11.60 6.70
CA GLU A 25 -5.28 -12.37 7.71
C GLU A 25 -4.53 -13.66 8.03
N GLU A 26 -4.16 -13.80 9.32
CA GLU A 26 -3.66 -14.96 10.09
C GLU A 26 -2.48 -15.79 9.56
N THR A 27 -2.17 -15.69 8.26
CA THR A 27 -1.18 -16.51 7.55
C THR A 27 0.25 -15.97 7.67
N HIS A 28 0.41 -14.67 7.96
CA HIS A 28 1.72 -14.01 8.03
C HIS A 28 2.14 -13.60 9.46
N GLY A 29 1.39 -14.03 10.48
CA GLY A 29 1.68 -13.76 11.90
C GLY A 29 1.84 -12.27 12.23
N LEU A 30 2.61 -11.97 13.29
CA LEU A 30 2.81 -10.60 13.80
C LEU A 30 3.38 -9.63 12.76
N LEU A 31 4.22 -10.10 11.84
CA LEU A 31 4.79 -9.23 10.79
C LEU A 31 3.72 -8.81 9.79
N GLY A 32 2.81 -9.71 9.42
CA GLY A 32 1.66 -9.38 8.57
C GLY A 32 0.74 -8.37 9.23
N GLU A 33 0.46 -8.54 10.53
CA GLU A 33 -0.33 -7.56 11.30
C GLU A 33 0.34 -6.20 11.38
N LEU A 34 1.67 -6.16 11.62
CA LEU A 34 2.42 -4.91 11.66
C LEU A 34 2.40 -4.19 10.31
N LEU A 35 2.58 -4.92 9.21
CA LEU A 35 2.50 -4.36 7.86
C LEU A 35 1.09 -3.85 7.55
N ASN A 36 0.06 -4.58 7.95
CA ASN A 36 -1.33 -4.15 7.79
C ASN A 36 -1.63 -2.84 8.54
N VAL A 37 -1.07 -2.64 9.74
CA VAL A 37 -1.20 -1.38 10.48
C VAL A 37 -0.39 -0.26 9.84
N LEU A 38 0.87 -0.52 9.47
CA LEU A 38 1.77 0.50 8.91
C LEU A 38 1.35 0.96 7.50
N LEU A 39 0.75 0.09 6.70
CA LEU A 39 0.33 0.38 5.33
C LEU A 39 -1.16 0.73 5.20
N ARG A 40 -1.86 1.01 6.31
CA ARG A 40 -3.23 1.51 6.31
C ARG A 40 -3.27 2.92 6.89
N PRO A 41 -3.35 3.96 6.04
CA PRO A 41 -3.45 5.34 6.51
C PRO A 41 -4.73 5.58 7.34
N SER A 42 -5.80 4.79 7.17
CA SER A 42 -6.95 4.82 8.09
C SER A 42 -6.67 4.37 9.53
N SER A 43 -5.48 3.82 9.82
CA SER A 43 -5.08 3.41 11.18
C SER A 43 -4.56 4.57 12.02
N THR A 44 -4.16 5.67 11.40
CA THR A 44 -3.70 6.88 12.09
C THR A 44 -4.84 7.91 12.13
N LEU A 45 -4.88 8.69 13.21
CA LEU A 45 -5.92 9.69 13.44
C LEU A 45 -5.33 11.08 13.15
N GLU A 46 -5.03 11.35 11.88
CA GLU A 46 -4.44 12.61 11.43
C GLU A 46 -5.50 13.58 10.87
N ARG A 47 -5.39 14.85 11.29
CA ARG A 47 -6.15 15.93 10.63
C ARG A 47 -5.54 16.13 9.25
N HIS A 48 -6.36 15.98 8.21
CA HIS A 48 -5.99 15.88 6.79
C HIS A 48 -5.37 17.17 6.19
N GLU A 49 -4.44 17.83 6.89
CA GLU A 49 -3.92 19.16 6.54
C GLU A 49 -2.72 19.11 5.57
N VAL A 50 -2.15 17.93 5.32
CA VAL A 50 -1.03 17.76 4.38
C VAL A 50 -1.54 17.15 3.07
N TYR A 51 -1.39 17.87 1.96
CA TYR A 51 -1.86 17.49 0.63
C TYR A 51 -1.41 16.08 0.18
N GLU A 52 -0.24 15.64 0.66
CA GLU A 52 0.34 14.31 0.38
C GLU A 52 -0.39 13.17 1.11
N ASP A 53 -1.22 13.42 2.12
CA ASP A 53 -1.95 12.37 2.81
C ASP A 53 -3.15 11.85 1.97
N HIS A 54 -3.67 12.72 1.11
CA HIS A 54 -4.81 12.40 0.25
C HIS A 54 -4.51 11.28 -0.76
N GLU A 55 -3.27 11.19 -1.27
CA GLU A 55 -2.88 10.12 -2.19
C GLU A 55 -2.80 8.76 -1.49
N TYR A 56 -2.30 8.71 -0.25
CA TYR A 56 -2.23 7.48 0.55
C TYR A 56 -3.63 6.97 0.92
N HIS A 57 -4.51 7.85 1.42
CA HIS A 57 -5.91 7.50 1.70
C HIS A 57 -6.69 7.08 0.46
N ARG A 58 -6.40 7.70 -0.68
CA ARG A 58 -7.00 7.33 -1.96
C ARG A 58 -6.53 5.95 -2.41
N ALA A 59 -5.23 5.64 -2.29
CA ALA A 59 -4.69 4.32 -2.60
C ALA A 59 -5.36 3.23 -1.75
N GLU A 60 -5.53 3.47 -0.45
CA GLU A 60 -6.26 2.56 0.44
C GLU A 60 -7.71 2.36 0.01
N SER A 61 -8.42 3.45 -0.31
CA SER A 61 -9.82 3.39 -0.76
C SER A 61 -9.98 2.59 -2.05
N ILE A 62 -9.04 2.75 -2.99
CA ILE A 62 -9.00 1.97 -4.24
C ILE A 62 -8.87 0.47 -3.95
N GLY A 63 -7.96 0.08 -3.04
CA GLY A 63 -7.79 -1.32 -2.67
C GLY A 63 -9.06 -1.92 -2.04
N ARG A 64 -9.77 -1.14 -1.22
CA ARG A 64 -11.03 -1.56 -0.59
C ARG A 64 -12.19 -1.68 -1.58
N GLU A 65 -12.32 -0.73 -2.50
CA GLU A 65 -13.48 -0.61 -3.40
C GLU A 65 -13.30 -1.42 -4.70
N TYR A 66 -12.07 -1.50 -5.21
CA TYR A 66 -11.76 -2.10 -6.51
C TYR A 66 -10.69 -3.19 -6.37
N ARG A 67 -11.14 -4.41 -6.05
CA ARG A 67 -10.26 -5.59 -6.08
C ARG A 67 -9.66 -5.83 -7.48
N GLY A 68 -8.39 -6.22 -7.53
CA GLY A 68 -7.60 -6.43 -8.73
C GLY A 68 -7.25 -5.13 -9.46
N ALA A 69 -7.33 -3.97 -8.81
CA ALA A 69 -7.09 -2.67 -9.43
C ALA A 69 -5.71 -2.09 -9.18
N CYS A 70 -5.07 -2.48 -8.08
CA CYS A 70 -3.84 -1.84 -7.65
C CYS A 70 -2.70 -2.00 -8.68
N GLY A 71 -2.52 -3.18 -9.27
CA GLY A 71 -1.48 -3.42 -10.27
C GLY A 71 -1.68 -2.69 -11.61
N ARG A 72 -2.93 -2.40 -12.00
CA ARG A 72 -3.24 -1.63 -13.22
C ARG A 72 -3.15 -0.12 -13.00
N ILE A 73 -3.52 0.36 -11.81
CA ILE A 73 -3.47 1.77 -11.45
C ILE A 73 -2.03 2.21 -11.18
N PHE A 74 -1.26 1.38 -10.48
CA PHE A 74 0.14 1.64 -10.14
C PHE A 74 1.10 0.80 -11.00
N TYR A 75 0.88 0.83 -12.32
CA TYR A 75 1.63 0.04 -13.31
C TYR A 75 3.12 0.43 -13.41
N GLU A 76 3.47 1.66 -13.01
CA GLU A 76 4.85 2.16 -12.99
C GLU A 76 5.71 1.42 -11.94
N CYS A 77 5.08 0.87 -10.91
CA CYS A 77 5.73 -0.05 -9.99
C CYS A 77 5.55 -1.48 -10.50
N THR A 78 6.59 -2.08 -11.09
CA THR A 78 6.46 -3.40 -11.75
C THR A 78 6.51 -4.59 -10.79
N ARG A 79 7.05 -4.39 -9.58
CA ARG A 79 7.13 -5.41 -8.52
C ARG A 79 6.50 -4.85 -7.27
N SER A 80 5.58 -5.58 -6.65
CA SER A 80 5.10 -5.11 -5.37
C SER A 80 6.19 -5.35 -4.31
N PRO A 81 6.42 -4.40 -3.39
CA PRO A 81 7.25 -4.66 -2.22
C PRO A 81 6.70 -5.84 -1.39
N LEU A 82 5.40 -6.07 -1.46
CA LEU A 82 4.71 -7.12 -0.71
C LEU A 82 5.00 -8.51 -1.26
N GLU A 83 5.23 -8.69 -2.56
CA GLU A 83 5.63 -9.98 -3.16
C GLU A 83 6.91 -10.55 -2.53
N HIS A 84 7.79 -9.71 -1.99
CA HIS A 84 9.00 -10.15 -1.29
C HIS A 84 8.74 -10.66 0.14
N PHE A 85 7.61 -10.28 0.75
CA PHE A 85 7.24 -10.67 2.12
C PHE A 85 6.05 -11.67 2.13
N THR A 86 5.31 -11.78 1.03
CA THR A 86 4.18 -12.70 0.86
C THR A 86 4.56 -14.04 0.23
N SER A 87 5.79 -14.21 -0.27
CA SER A 87 6.22 -15.46 -0.89
C SER A 87 6.41 -16.59 0.14
N LEU A 88 5.33 -17.32 0.43
CA LEU A 88 5.32 -18.71 0.90
C LEU A 88 4.28 -19.49 0.09
#